data_AF-A0A925B2X1-F1
#
_entry.id   AF-A0A925B2X1-F1
#
_cell.length_a   1.000
_cell.length_b   1.000
_cell.length_c   1.000
_cell.angle_alpha   90.00
_cell.angle_beta   90.00
_cell.angle_gamma   90.00
#
_symmetry.space_group_name_H-M   'P 1'
#
loop_
_entity.id
_entity.type
_entity.pdbx_description
1 polymer ?
#
loop_
_entity_poly.entity_id
_entity_poly.type
_entity_poly.pdbx_seq_one_letter_code
_entity_poly.pdbx_strand_id
1 'polypeptide(L)'
;MTVTIQLKPETEKLLTEKASQEGLDIETFLQSFIENYLQTEVSQEVKREKPFHETATKEEWLAEFHKWVDSHGDKDYPSIPDEALRRENMYEDRF
;
A
#
# COMPACT_ATOMS: atom_id res chain seq x y z
N MET A 1 3.58 17.37 -28.21
CA MET A 1 4.63 18.12 -27.48
C MET A 1 5.93 17.38 -27.70
N THR A 2 7.03 18.06 -28.03
CA THR A 2 8.34 17.40 -28.21
C THR A 2 9.15 17.57 -26.93
N VAL A 3 9.78 16.47 -26.48
CA VAL A 3 10.62 16.43 -25.27
C VAL A 3 11.96 15.82 -25.66
N THR A 4 13.05 16.53 -25.40
CA THR A 4 14.42 16.03 -25.63
C THR A 4 15.03 15.66 -24.30
N ILE A 5 15.49 14.40 -24.16
CA ILE A 5 16.07 13.87 -22.92
C ILE A 5 17.49 13.41 -23.22
N GLN A 6 18.45 13.81 -22.39
CA GLN A 6 19.82 13.29 -22.45
C GLN A 6 19.95 12.07 -21.55
N LEU A 7 20.28 10.92 -22.14
CA LEU A 7 20.43 9.65 -21.43
C LEU A 7 21.91 9.26 -21.32
N LYS A 8 22.23 8.46 -20.30
CA LYS A 8 23.55 7.81 -20.24
C LYS A 8 23.62 6.77 -21.36
N PRO A 9 24.80 6.54 -21.98
CA PRO A 9 24.95 5.57 -23.07
C PRO A 9 24.51 4.15 -22.72
N GLU A 10 24.64 3.77 -21.45
CA GLU A 10 24.19 2.47 -20.93
C GLU A 10 22.67 2.33 -20.95
N THR A 11 21.95 3.40 -20.60
CA THR A 11 20.49 3.43 -20.58
C THR A 11 19.92 3.43 -22.00
N GLU A 12 20.55 4.14 -22.94
CA GLU A 12 20.17 4.13 -24.35
C GLU A 12 20.25 2.72 -24.93
N LYS A 13 21.36 2.01 -24.72
CA LYS A 13 21.52 0.62 -25.19
C LYS A 13 20.44 -0.31 -24.67
N LEU A 14 20.14 -0.23 -23.37
CA LEU A 14 19.11 -1.06 -22.74
C LEU A 14 17.71 -0.77 -23.31
N LEU A 15 17.40 0.50 -23.58
CA LEU A 15 16.12 0.89 -24.17
C LEU A 15 15.99 0.38 -25.61
N THR A 16 17.04 0.51 -26.43
CA THR A 16 17.03 0.01 -27.80
C THR A 16 16.90 -1.51 -27.85
N GLU A 17 17.59 -2.22 -26.97
CA GLU A 17 17.47 -3.68 -26.85
C GLU A 17 16.05 -4.08 -26.44
N LYS A 18 15.46 -3.39 -25.47
CA LYS A 18 14.11 -3.70 -24.97
C LYS A 18 13.03 -3.38 -26.00
N ALA A 19 13.15 -2.26 -26.71
CA ALA A 19 12.28 -1.93 -27.84
C ALA A 19 12.36 -2.99 -28.94
N SER A 20 13.58 -3.44 -29.27
CA SER A 20 13.78 -4.51 -30.26
C SER A 20 13.22 -5.87 -29.82
N GLN A 21 13.29 -6.21 -28.52
CA GLN A 21 12.69 -7.43 -27.98
C GLN A 21 11.16 -7.42 -28.08
N GLU A 22 10.55 -6.25 -27.91
CA GLU A 22 9.10 -6.06 -28.06
C GLU A 22 8.68 -5.84 -29.52
N GLY A 23 9.64 -5.80 -30.47
CA GLY A 23 9.39 -5.60 -31.90
C GLY A 23 8.91 -4.19 -32.25
N LEU A 24 9.16 -3.22 -31.37
CA LEU A 24 8.71 -1.84 -31.49
C LEU A 24 9.89 -0.93 -31.84
N ASP A 25 9.57 0.17 -32.52
CA ASP A 25 10.50 1.29 -32.65
C ASP A 25 10.70 1.97 -31.29
N ILE A 26 11.88 2.54 -31.07
CA ILE A 26 12.26 3.14 -29.79
C ILE A 26 11.33 4.28 -29.37
N GLU A 27 10.83 5.08 -30.31
CA GLU A 27 9.91 6.18 -29.99
C GLU A 27 8.56 5.63 -29.54
N THR A 28 8.07 4.58 -30.22
CA THR A 28 6.79 3.93 -29.90
C THR A 28 6.86 3.23 -28.54
N PHE A 29 7.98 2.56 -28.27
CA PHE A 29 8.24 1.92 -26.99
C PHE A 29 8.32 2.95 -25.85
N LEU A 30 9.04 4.06 -26.04
CA LEU A 30 9.13 5.11 -25.02
C LEU A 30 7.78 5.78 -24.75
N GLN A 31 7.00 6.03 -25.80
CA GLN A 31 5.67 6.61 -25.64
C GLN A 31 4.76 5.68 -24.82
N SER A 32 4.68 4.39 -25.18
CA SER A 32 3.85 3.43 -24.45
C SER A 32 4.36 3.19 -23.02
N PHE A 33 5.68 3.18 -22.82
CA PHE A 33 6.30 3.07 -21.51
C PHE A 33 5.91 4.23 -20.60
N ILE A 34 5.99 5.47 -21.09
CA ILE A 34 5.62 6.68 -20.33
C ILE A 34 4.12 6.69 -20.03
N GLU A 35 3.28 6.39 -21.02
CA GLU A 35 1.82 6.33 -20.84
C GLU A 35 1.43 5.30 -19.79
N ASN A 36 2.00 4.10 -19.84
CA ASN A 36 1.75 3.04 -18.86
C ASN A 36 2.29 3.39 -17.47
N TYR A 37 3.47 4.00 -17.39
CA TYR A 37 4.06 4.44 -16.11
C TYR A 37 3.18 5.49 -15.44
N LEU A 38 2.75 6.51 -16.19
CA LEU A 38 1.87 7.55 -15.69
C LEU A 38 0.48 7.02 -15.32
N GLN A 39 -0.08 6.10 -16.11
CA GLN A 39 -1.35 5.47 -15.78
C GLN A 39 -1.25 4.63 -14.50
N THR A 40 -0.12 3.98 -14.28
CA THR A 40 0.13 3.19 -13.07
C THR A 40 0.31 4.09 -11.85
N GLU A 41 1.13 5.14 -11.92
CA GLU A 41 1.36 6.10 -10.83
C GLU A 41 0.08 6.87 -10.46
N VAL A 42 -0.64 7.41 -11.44
CA VAL A 42 -1.92 8.11 -11.20
C VAL A 42 -2.94 7.14 -10.61
N SER A 43 -3.00 5.90 -11.10
CA SER A 43 -3.89 4.89 -10.51
C SER A 43 -3.46 4.50 -9.10
N GLN A 44 -2.16 4.55 -8.75
CA GLN A 44 -1.68 4.24 -7.41
C GLN A 44 -1.92 5.40 -6.43
N GLU A 45 -1.77 6.65 -6.84
CA GLU A 45 -2.11 7.81 -6.02
C GLU A 45 -3.62 7.93 -5.79
N VAL A 46 -4.44 7.63 -6.80
CA VAL A 46 -5.91 7.63 -6.66
C VAL A 46 -6.42 6.42 -5.87
N LYS A 47 -5.70 5.28 -5.87
CA LYS A 47 -6.10 4.05 -5.12
C LYS A 47 -5.50 3.92 -3.74
N ARG A 48 -4.51 4.73 -3.36
CA ARG A 48 -4.13 4.85 -1.95
C ARG A 48 -5.17 5.70 -1.25
N GLU A 49 -6.39 5.15 -1.10
CA GLU A 49 -7.30 5.62 -0.09
C GLU A 49 -6.51 5.65 1.21
N LYS A 50 -6.34 6.86 1.76
CA LYS A 50 -5.61 7.04 3.01
C LYS A 50 -6.27 6.14 4.05
N PRO A 51 -5.48 5.44 4.89
CA PRO A 51 -6.02 4.51 5.85
C PRO A 51 -7.00 5.23 6.78
N PHE A 52 -8.03 4.52 7.24
CA PHE A 52 -9.13 5.08 8.06
C PHE A 52 -8.63 5.99 9.20
N HIS A 53 -7.53 5.64 9.86
CA HIS A 53 -6.99 6.43 10.97
C HIS A 53 -6.42 7.79 10.57
N GLU A 54 -6.09 8.01 9.30
CA GLU A 54 -5.60 9.30 8.77
C GLU A 54 -6.75 10.21 8.30
N THR A 55 -7.92 9.66 8.00
CA THR A 55 -9.03 10.39 7.36
C THR A 55 -10.29 10.47 8.20
N ALA A 56 -10.49 9.56 9.15
CA ALA A 56 -11.69 9.50 9.95
C ALA A 56 -11.82 10.69 10.91
N THR A 57 -13.03 11.23 10.96
CA THR A 57 -13.49 12.19 11.96
C THR A 57 -13.66 11.52 13.33
N LYS A 58 -13.82 12.34 14.37
CA LYS A 58 -14.05 11.81 15.74
C LYS A 58 -15.34 11.02 15.81
N GLU A 59 -16.37 11.47 15.10
CA GLU A 59 -17.68 10.85 15.05
C GLU A 59 -17.63 9.48 14.37
N GLU A 60 -16.87 9.35 13.28
CA GLU A 60 -16.65 8.07 12.60
C GLU A 60 -15.84 7.09 13.47
N TRP A 61 -14.85 7.59 14.20
CA TRP A 61 -14.12 6.79 15.18
C TRP A 61 -15.02 6.25 16.30
N LEU A 62 -15.90 7.10 16.85
CA LEU A 62 -16.86 6.69 17.86
C LEU A 62 -17.83 5.63 17.32
N ALA A 63 -18.33 5.83 16.09
CA ALA A 63 -19.24 4.89 15.44
C ALA A 63 -18.59 3.51 15.21
N GLU A 64 -17.38 3.46 14.64
CA GLU A 64 -16.68 2.19 14.41
C GLU A 64 -16.26 1.52 15.73
N PHE A 65 -15.94 2.29 16.77
CA PHE A 65 -15.68 1.73 18.11
C PHE A 65 -16.92 1.05 18.69
N HIS A 66 -18.08 1.72 18.67
CA HIS A 66 -19.33 1.12 19.16
C HIS A 66 -19.70 -0.14 18.39
N LYS A 67 -19.62 -0.08 17.05
CA LYS A 67 -19.84 -1.26 16.19
C LYS A 67 -18.89 -2.41 16.49
N TRP A 68 -17.62 -2.12 16.79
CA TRP A 68 -16.66 -3.14 17.21
C TRP A 68 -17.08 -3.77 18.54
N VAL A 69 -17.42 -2.97 19.55
CA VAL A 69 -17.92 -3.47 20.86
C VAL A 69 -19.17 -4.34 20.68
N ASP A 70 -20.15 -3.85 19.92
CA ASP A 70 -21.42 -4.54 19.71
C ASP A 70 -21.23 -5.88 18.97
N SER A 71 -20.24 -5.97 18.08
CA SER A 71 -19.91 -7.22 17.37
C SER A 71 -19.43 -8.36 18.30
N HIS A 72 -19.16 -8.06 19.58
CA HIS A 72 -18.71 -9.02 20.59
C HIS A 72 -19.80 -9.38 21.61
N GLY A 73 -20.95 -8.67 21.62
CA GLY A 73 -21.97 -8.79 22.66
C GLY A 73 -22.66 -10.16 22.75
N ASP A 74 -22.86 -10.82 21.60
CA ASP A 74 -23.53 -12.13 21.54
C ASP A 74 -22.56 -13.32 21.62
N LYS A 75 -21.25 -13.05 21.81
CA LYS A 75 -20.23 -14.10 21.80
C LYS A 75 -19.83 -14.46 23.23
N ASP A 76 -20.03 -15.74 23.56
CA ASP A 76 -19.54 -16.35 24.79
C ASP A 76 -18.03 -16.60 24.68
N TYR A 77 -17.25 -15.52 24.78
CA TYR A 77 -15.81 -15.62 24.79
C TYR A 77 -15.34 -16.25 26.10
N PRO A 78 -14.39 -17.20 26.07
CA PRO A 78 -13.82 -17.72 27.30
C PRO A 78 -13.20 -16.57 28.09
N SER A 79 -13.63 -16.41 29.34
CA SER A 79 -13.05 -15.42 30.23
C SER A 79 -11.57 -15.75 30.43
N ILE A 80 -10.71 -14.75 30.27
CA ILE A 80 -9.30 -14.90 30.57
C ILE A 80 -9.18 -15.12 32.08
N PRO A 81 -8.61 -16.24 32.56
CA PRO A 81 -8.49 -16.49 33.99
C PRO A 81 -7.58 -15.45 34.64
N ASP A 82 -7.92 -15.03 35.86
CA ASP A 82 -7.17 -14.00 36.60
C ASP A 82 -5.67 -14.33 36.73
N GLU A 83 -5.32 -15.62 36.78
CA GLU A 83 -3.94 -16.07 36.78
C GLU A 83 -3.18 -15.63 35.52
N ALA A 84 -3.80 -15.70 34.34
CA ALA A 84 -3.17 -15.29 33.08
C ALA A 84 -3.02 -13.75 32.98
N LEU A 85 -3.80 -12.99 33.75
CA LEU A 85 -3.70 -11.53 33.84
C LEU A 85 -2.67 -11.05 34.87
N ARG A 86 -1.99 -11.97 35.58
CA ARG A 86 -0.92 -11.62 36.51
C ARG A 86 0.27 -11.04 35.76
N ARG A 87 0.86 -9.98 36.33
CA ARG A 87 2.02 -9.30 35.77
C ARG A 87 3.19 -10.25 35.50
N GLU A 88 3.37 -11.25 36.37
CA GLU A 88 4.42 -12.27 36.26
C GLU A 88 4.21 -13.19 35.05
N ASN A 89 2.96 -13.36 34.61
CA ASN A 89 2.59 -14.16 33.44
C ASN A 89 2.48 -13.33 32.15
N MET A 90 2.50 -12.00 32.26
CA MET A 90 2.51 -11.09 31.10
C MET A 90 3.92 -10.76 30.60
N TYR A 91 4.95 -10.98 31.42
CA TYR A 91 6.34 -10.68 31.08
C TYR A 91 7.23 -11.86 31.42
N GLU A 92 7.67 -12.61 30.41
CA GLU A 92 8.46 -13.85 30.55
C GLU A 92 9.83 -13.62 31.24
N ASP A 93 10.35 -12.40 31.22
CA ASP A 93 11.75 -12.10 31.60
C ASP A 93 11.93 -11.32 32.92
N ARG A 94 11.23 -11.70 33.98
CA ARG A 94 11.53 -11.17 35.34
C ARG A 94 11.75 -12.27 36.36
N PHE A 95 12.82 -13.05 36.17
CA PHE A 95 13.46 -13.86 37.21
C PHE A 95 14.96 -13.61 37.21
#